data_AF-A0A7X9EIQ8-F1
#
_entry.id   AF-A0A7X9EIQ8-F1
#
_cell.length_a   1.000
_cell.length_b   1.000
_cell.length_c   1.000
_cell.angle_alpha   90.00
_cell.angle_beta   90.00
_cell.angle_gamma   90.00
#
_symmetry.space_group_name_H-M   'P 1'
#
loop_
_entity.id
_entity.type
_entity.pdbx_description
1 polymer ?
#
loop_
_entity_poly.entity_id
_entity_poly.type
_entity_poly.pdbx_seq_one_letter_code
_entity_poly.pdbx_strand_id
1 'polypeptide(L)'
;MKRGGFLLHSSGIAKGNESILFFGTSGDGKSTIVELGKGRGGKVLSDDLIIVSPENDGYVAYGAPFFGVLPQKEKEKMPFKIKSVYRLRKSDDTFVKQISKGVALGLLVSHCQFVFNEKTRNEILIPIVIKFLEKVSCFELYFRKDDSFWDLI
;
A
#
# COMPACT_ATOMS: atom_id res chain seq x y z
N MET A 1 6.58 -2.72 -16.88
CA MET A 1 6.21 -3.53 -15.69
C MET A 1 6.43 -5.00 -16.02
N LYS A 2 7.02 -5.79 -15.11
CA LYS A 2 7.04 -7.25 -15.26
C LYS A 2 5.60 -7.76 -15.38
N ARG A 3 5.37 -8.85 -16.10
CA ARG A 3 4.04 -9.50 -16.15
C ARG A 3 3.58 -9.78 -14.71
N GLY A 4 2.39 -9.33 -14.35
CA GLY A 4 1.82 -9.54 -13.01
C GLY A 4 1.99 -8.40 -11.99
N GLY A 5 2.48 -7.23 -12.40
CA GLY A 5 2.49 -6.02 -11.57
C GLY A 5 1.25 -5.14 -11.77
N PHE A 6 1.02 -4.20 -10.85
CA PHE A 6 -0.09 -3.23 -10.91
C PHE A 6 0.27 -1.91 -10.20
N LEU A 7 -0.49 -0.84 -10.50
CA LEU A 7 -0.37 0.46 -9.83
C LEU A 7 -1.45 0.58 -8.77
N LEU A 8 -1.04 0.85 -7.53
CA LEU A 8 -1.95 1.01 -6.39
C LEU A 8 -1.95 2.48 -5.93
N HIS A 9 -3.14 3.06 -5.79
CA HIS A 9 -3.35 4.34 -5.12
C HIS A 9 -3.25 4.14 -3.62
N SER A 10 -2.03 4.29 -3.12
CA SER A 10 -1.61 4.01 -1.75
C SER A 10 -0.35 4.80 -1.42
N SER A 11 -0.19 5.08 -0.13
CA SER A 11 1.12 5.43 0.40
C SER A 11 1.91 4.19 0.82
N GLY A 12 3.21 4.34 1.02
CA GLY A 12 4.09 3.26 1.44
C GLY A 12 5.26 3.76 2.26
N ILE A 13 5.63 2.98 3.28
CA ILE A 13 6.79 3.23 4.13
C ILE A 13 7.62 1.96 4.19
N ALA A 14 8.95 2.09 4.10
CA ALA A 14 9.88 1.03 4.43
C ALA A 14 10.26 1.08 5.92
N LYS A 15 10.11 -0.06 6.60
CA LYS A 15 10.48 -0.31 7.99
C LYS A 15 11.53 -1.43 7.98
N GLY A 16 12.80 -1.07 8.21
CA GLY A 16 13.92 -1.98 7.99
C GLY A 16 14.06 -2.34 6.51
N ASN A 17 14.04 -3.64 6.19
CA ASN A 17 14.20 -4.16 4.82
C ASN A 17 12.87 -4.51 4.14
N GLU A 18 11.75 -4.18 4.76
CA GLU A 18 10.41 -4.47 4.26
C GLU A 18 9.59 -3.19 4.11
N SER A 19 8.56 -3.26 3.27
CA SER A 19 7.59 -2.18 3.06
C SER A 19 6.21 -2.56 3.54
N ILE A 20 5.51 -1.53 3.98
CA ILE A 20 4.12 -1.57 4.41
C ILE A 20 3.38 -0.55 3.57
N LEU A 21 2.29 -0.99 2.93
CA LEU A 21 1.48 -0.14 2.07
C LEU A 21 0.18 0.24 2.76
N PHE A 22 -0.26 1.48 2.58
CA PHE A 22 -1.46 2.04 3.18
C PHE A 22 -2.35 2.62 2.09
N PHE A 23 -3.56 2.10 1.95
CA PHE A 23 -4.50 2.54 0.94
C PHE A 23 -5.83 2.97 1.57
N GLY A 24 -6.60 3.73 0.80
CA GLY A 24 -7.86 4.29 1.24
C GLY A 24 -8.28 5.42 0.33
N THR A 25 -9.46 5.96 0.59
CA THR A 25 -10.02 7.10 -0.14
C THR A 25 -9.25 8.39 0.16
N SER A 26 -9.56 9.46 -0.58
CA SER A 26 -8.97 10.76 -0.28
C SER A 26 -9.41 11.21 1.11
N GLY A 27 -8.47 11.69 1.92
CA GLY A 27 -8.75 12.12 3.29
C GLY A 27 -8.70 11.01 4.36
N ASP A 28 -8.51 9.73 4.02
CA ASP A 28 -8.36 8.62 5.00
C ASP A 28 -7.02 8.65 5.77
N GLY A 29 -6.15 9.62 5.49
CA GLY A 29 -4.92 9.85 6.26
C GLY A 29 -3.66 9.22 5.68
N LYS A 30 -3.61 8.89 4.38
CA LYS A 30 -2.41 8.36 3.69
C LYS A 30 -1.15 9.21 3.89
N SER A 31 -1.24 10.54 3.73
CA SER A 31 -0.10 11.42 3.97
C SER A 31 0.23 11.56 5.46
N THR A 32 -0.79 11.51 6.32
CA THR A 32 -0.62 11.60 7.78
C THR A 32 0.12 10.39 8.34
N ILE A 33 -0.27 9.17 7.96
CA ILE A 33 0.39 7.96 8.45
C ILE A 33 1.84 7.86 7.96
N VAL A 34 2.11 8.36 6.74
CA VAL A 34 3.48 8.46 6.20
C VAL A 34 4.33 9.38 7.04
N GLU A 35 3.84 10.59 7.35
CA GLU A 35 4.59 11.56 8.14
C GLU A 35 4.87 11.06 9.56
N LEU A 36 3.87 10.44 10.20
CA LEU A 36 4.01 9.85 11.53
C LEU A 36 5.01 8.69 11.53
N GLY A 37 4.93 7.79 10.54
CA GLY A 37 5.88 6.68 10.41
C GLY A 37 7.30 7.14 10.08
N LYS A 38 7.45 8.23 9.31
CA LYS A 38 8.73 8.90 9.07
C LYS A 38 9.33 9.45 10.37
N GLY A 39 8.51 10.05 11.24
CA GLY A 39 8.92 10.47 12.58
C GLY A 39 9.46 9.33 13.45
N ARG A 40 9.04 8.09 13.17
CA ARG A 40 9.51 6.85 13.82
C ARG A 40 10.68 6.16 13.08
N GLY A 41 11.31 6.85 12.13
CA GLY A 41 12.47 6.34 11.38
C GLY A 41 12.11 5.53 10.12
N GLY A 42 10.83 5.49 9.74
CA GLY A 42 10.40 4.91 8.48
C GLY A 42 10.89 5.71 7.27
N LYS A 43 11.24 5.02 6.19
CA LYS A 43 11.57 5.68 4.92
C LYS A 43 10.37 5.73 4.01
N VAL A 44 10.02 6.90 3.50
CA VAL A 44 8.84 7.06 2.64
C VAL A 44 9.13 6.50 1.25
N LEU A 45 8.29 5.60 0.75
CA LEU A 45 8.36 5.17 -0.66
C LEU A 45 7.59 6.16 -1.56
N SER A 46 6.33 6.39 -1.19
CA SER A 46 5.41 7.30 -1.87
C SER A 46 4.24 7.60 -0.95
N ASP A 47 3.53 8.69 -1.20
CA ASP A 47 2.34 9.11 -0.48
C ASP A 47 1.06 9.07 -1.34
N ASP A 48 1.17 8.60 -2.58
CA ASP A 48 0.07 8.62 -3.56
C ASP A 48 0.02 7.36 -4.44
N LEU A 49 1.05 7.10 -5.24
CA LEU A 49 1.12 5.92 -6.11
C LEU A 49 2.32 5.03 -5.80
N ILE A 50 2.04 3.74 -5.68
CA ILE A 50 3.02 2.67 -5.51
C ILE A 50 2.91 1.71 -6.69
N ILE A 51 4.06 1.36 -7.27
CA ILE A 51 4.17 0.28 -8.24
C ILE A 51 4.38 -1.01 -7.44
N VAL A 52 3.45 -1.96 -7.57
CA VAL A 52 3.59 -3.31 -7.05
C VAL A 52 4.10 -4.21 -8.18
N SER A 53 5.22 -4.88 -7.96
CA SER A 53 5.82 -5.79 -8.94
C SER A 53 6.09 -7.16 -8.31
N PRO A 54 5.81 -8.26 -9.04
CA PRO A 54 6.21 -9.59 -8.59
C PRO A 54 7.74 -9.75 -8.63
N GLU A 55 8.24 -10.53 -7.67
CA GLU A 55 9.62 -10.99 -7.53
C GLU A 55 9.61 -12.52 -7.31
N ASN A 56 10.77 -13.19 -7.36
CA ASN A 56 10.87 -14.65 -7.27
C ASN A 56 10.14 -15.26 -6.06
N ASP A 57 10.15 -14.58 -4.90
CA ASP A 57 9.48 -15.02 -3.67
C ASP A 57 8.63 -13.90 -3.04
N GLY A 58 7.69 -13.37 -3.82
CA GLY A 58 6.68 -12.43 -3.35
C GLY A 58 6.56 -11.19 -4.22
N TYR A 59 6.39 -10.04 -3.57
CA TYR A 59 6.18 -8.78 -4.25
C TYR A 59 7.04 -7.69 -3.62
N VAL A 60 7.45 -6.73 -4.45
CA VAL A 60 8.16 -5.53 -4.03
C VAL A 60 7.38 -4.29 -4.40
N ALA A 61 7.53 -3.24 -3.59
CA ALA A 61 6.97 -1.93 -3.82
C ALA A 61 8.04 -0.94 -4.29
N TYR A 62 7.70 -0.15 -5.32
CA TYR A 62 8.48 1.01 -5.73
C TYR A 62 7.63 2.28 -5.57
N GLY A 63 8.23 3.34 -5.07
CA GLY A 63 7.64 4.68 -5.14
C GLY A 63 7.52 5.13 -6.60
N ALA A 64 6.34 5.58 -7.03
CA ALA A 64 6.20 6.15 -8.37
C ALA A 64 6.89 7.53 -8.40
N PRO A 65 7.86 7.76 -9.30
CA PRO A 65 8.80 8.88 -9.20
C PRO A 65 8.23 10.24 -9.60
N PHE A 66 6.92 10.49 -9.55
CA PHE A 66 6.31 11.78 -9.94
C PHE A 66 5.01 12.14 -9.18
N PHE A 67 4.54 11.32 -8.25
CA PHE A 67 3.20 11.44 -7.67
C PHE A 67 3.26 11.71 -6.16
N GLY A 68 2.27 12.45 -5.63
CA GLY A 68 2.13 12.83 -4.23
C GLY A 68 2.66 14.21 -3.85
N VAL A 69 2.49 14.59 -2.58
CA VAL A 69 2.79 15.93 -2.04
C VAL A 69 4.19 16.03 -1.44
N LEU A 70 4.80 14.91 -1.05
CA LEU A 70 6.13 14.91 -0.46
C LEU A 70 7.24 15.16 -1.49
N PRO A 71 8.30 15.93 -1.15
CA PRO A 71 9.43 16.17 -2.05
C PRO A 71 10.14 14.89 -2.47
N GLN A 72 10.57 14.82 -3.73
CA GLN A 72 11.30 13.67 -4.31
C GLN A 72 12.52 13.23 -3.51
N LYS A 73 13.25 14.19 -2.92
CA LYS A 73 14.45 13.92 -2.11
C LYS A 73 14.16 13.15 -0.82
N GLU A 74 12.90 13.15 -0.39
CA GLU A 74 12.44 12.44 0.82
C GLU A 74 11.89 11.05 0.51
N LYS A 75 11.76 10.71 -0.78
CA LYS A 75 11.27 9.42 -1.25
C LYS A 75 12.45 8.48 -1.49
N GLU A 76 12.36 7.30 -0.90
CA GLU A 76 13.29 6.21 -1.11
C GLU A 76 13.07 5.62 -2.51
N LYS A 77 14.19 5.41 -3.21
CA LYS A 77 14.21 4.98 -4.61
C LYS A 77 14.37 3.48 -4.75
N MET A 78 14.91 2.83 -3.72
CA MET A 78 15.08 1.39 -3.70
C MET A 78 13.73 0.67 -3.51
N PRO A 79 13.54 -0.51 -4.14
CA PRO A 79 12.41 -1.37 -3.83
C PRO A 79 12.57 -2.09 -2.50
N PHE A 80 11.44 -2.43 -1.88
CA PHE A 80 11.38 -3.21 -0.65
C PHE A 80 10.33 -4.32 -0.78
N LYS A 81 10.60 -5.50 -0.19
CA LYS A 81 9.63 -6.59 -0.13
C LYS A 81 8.37 -6.12 0.60
N ILE A 82 7.18 -6.40 0.07
CA ILE A 82 5.93 -6.02 0.69
C ILE A 82 5.61 -7.01 1.79
N LYS A 83 5.63 -6.55 3.04
CA LYS A 83 5.25 -7.34 4.22
C LYS A 83 3.74 -7.47 4.32
N SER A 84 3.03 -6.35 4.20
CA SER A 84 1.59 -6.27 4.39
C SER A 84 1.00 -5.01 3.76
N VAL A 85 -0.33 -5.03 3.56
CA VAL A 85 -1.10 -3.90 3.07
C VAL A 85 -2.25 -3.60 4.02
N TYR A 86 -2.49 -2.32 4.31
CA TYR A 86 -3.51 -1.86 5.24
C TYR A 86 -4.47 -0.88 4.57
N ARG A 87 -5.77 -1.15 4.69
CA ARG A 87 -6.79 -0.14 4.44
C ARG A 87 -6.89 0.77 5.65
N LEU A 88 -6.71 2.06 5.45
CA LEU A 88 -6.84 3.05 6.52
C LEU A 88 -8.29 3.30 6.90
N ARG A 89 -8.52 3.41 8.21
CA ARG A 89 -9.77 3.82 8.83
C ARG A 89 -9.44 4.83 9.93
N LYS A 90 -10.13 5.97 9.93
CA LYS A 90 -10.05 6.91 11.07
C LYS A 90 -10.75 6.32 12.28
N SER A 91 -10.12 6.48 13.43
CA SER A 91 -10.60 5.94 14.70
C SER A 91 -9.96 6.71 15.86
N ASP A 92 -10.61 6.73 17.01
CA ASP A 92 -10.02 7.26 18.24
C ASP A 92 -9.07 6.25 18.90
N ASP A 93 -9.26 4.96 18.58
CA ASP A 93 -8.41 3.85 18.98
C ASP A 93 -7.54 3.35 17.82
N THR A 94 -6.34 2.86 18.15
CA THR A 94 -5.43 2.24 17.18
C THR A 94 -5.47 0.71 17.28
N PHE A 95 -5.92 0.04 16.22
CA PHE A 95 -5.94 -1.43 16.16
C PHE A 95 -5.95 -1.95 14.71
N VAL A 96 -5.52 -3.21 14.55
CA VAL A 96 -5.53 -3.92 13.27
C VAL A 96 -6.68 -4.93 13.26
N LYS A 97 -7.44 -4.95 12.16
CA LYS A 97 -8.53 -5.90 11.93
C LYS A 97 -8.24 -6.75 10.70
N GLN A 98 -8.34 -8.06 10.85
CA GLN A 98 -8.24 -8.99 9.73
C GLN A 98 -9.46 -8.88 8.82
N ILE A 99 -9.23 -8.93 7.51
CA ILE A 99 -10.28 -8.99 6.49
C ILE A 99 -10.12 -10.25 5.65
N SER A 100 -11.23 -10.74 5.09
CA SER A 100 -11.19 -11.89 4.20
C SER A 100 -10.51 -11.54 2.88
N LYS A 101 -9.92 -12.53 2.20
CA LYS A 101 -9.31 -12.33 0.88
C LYS A 101 -10.29 -11.77 -0.15
N GLY A 102 -11.57 -12.16 -0.09
CA GLY A 102 -12.61 -11.62 -0.98
C GLY A 102 -12.86 -10.13 -0.76
N VAL A 103 -12.92 -9.70 0.51
CA VAL A 103 -13.02 -8.27 0.85
C VAL A 103 -11.77 -7.53 0.41
N ALA A 104 -10.58 -8.06 0.71
CA ALA A 104 -9.31 -7.46 0.28
C ALA A 104 -9.21 -7.30 -1.24
N LEU A 105 -9.65 -8.31 -2.01
CA LEU A 105 -9.65 -8.28 -3.48
C LEU A 105 -10.49 -7.12 -4.01
N GLY A 106 -11.75 -7.01 -3.59
CA GLY A 106 -12.64 -5.94 -4.05
C GLY A 106 -12.08 -4.55 -3.73
N LEU A 107 -11.50 -4.41 -2.53
CA LEU A 107 -10.92 -3.15 -2.08
C LEU A 107 -9.64 -2.76 -2.82
N LEU A 108 -8.72 -3.71 -3.05
CA LEU A 108 -7.50 -3.43 -3.79
C LEU A 108 -7.81 -3.11 -5.25
N VAL A 109 -8.69 -3.89 -5.89
CA VAL A 109 -9.09 -3.67 -7.28
C VAL A 109 -9.70 -2.28 -7.46
N SER A 110 -10.52 -1.82 -6.51
CA SER A 110 -11.13 -0.48 -6.58
C SER A 110 -10.14 0.68 -6.37
N HIS A 111 -8.94 0.40 -5.85
CA HIS A 111 -7.88 1.40 -5.63
C HIS A 111 -6.71 1.24 -6.61
N CYS A 112 -6.80 0.31 -7.56
CA CYS A 112 -5.81 0.20 -8.63
C CYS A 112 -6.05 1.28 -9.70
N GLN A 113 -4.99 1.93 -10.15
CA GLN A 113 -5.06 2.99 -11.15
C GLN A 113 -4.81 2.47 -12.57
N PHE A 114 -5.18 3.28 -13.57
CA PHE A 114 -4.93 3.04 -14.99
C PHE A 114 -5.58 1.77 -15.57
N VAL A 115 -6.68 1.30 -14.97
CA VAL A 115 -7.55 0.26 -15.54
C VAL A 115 -8.82 0.91 -16.06
N PHE A 116 -8.83 1.17 -17.37
CA PHE A 116 -9.83 2.05 -18.00
C PHE A 116 -11.10 1.35 -18.48
N ASN A 117 -11.12 0.01 -18.54
CA ASN A 117 -12.29 -0.74 -18.99
C ASN A 117 -12.51 -2.02 -18.18
N GLU A 118 -13.75 -2.52 -18.24
CA GLU A 118 -14.19 -3.71 -17.52
C GLU A 118 -13.43 -4.98 -17.93
N LYS A 119 -13.15 -5.14 -19.22
CA LYS A 119 -12.44 -6.31 -19.73
C LYS A 119 -11.04 -6.43 -19.11
N THR A 120 -10.24 -5.36 -19.16
CA THR A 120 -8.91 -5.31 -18.53
C THR A 120 -8.99 -5.53 -17.03
N ARG A 121 -10.00 -4.97 -16.36
CA ARG A 121 -10.20 -5.18 -14.91
C ARG A 121 -10.43 -6.66 -14.58
N ASN A 122 -11.35 -7.30 -15.30
CA ASN A 122 -11.81 -8.65 -15.00
C ASN A 122 -10.80 -9.71 -15.47
N GLU A 123 -10.24 -9.57 -16.67
CA GLU A 123 -9.37 -10.58 -17.28
C GLU A 123 -7.90 -10.43 -16.88
N ILE A 124 -7.45 -9.24 -16.46
CA ILE A 124 -6.04 -8.97 -16.18
C ILE A 124 -5.84 -8.57 -14.71
N LEU A 125 -6.47 -7.49 -14.24
CA LEU A 125 -6.20 -6.96 -12.90
C LEU A 125 -6.64 -7.93 -11.79
N ILE A 126 -7.87 -8.45 -11.85
CA ILE A 126 -8.39 -9.36 -10.82
C ILE A 126 -7.48 -10.60 -10.63
N PRO A 127 -7.09 -11.36 -11.69
CA PRO A 127 -6.17 -12.48 -11.54
C PRO A 127 -4.80 -12.09 -10.94
N ILE A 128 -4.30 -10.90 -11.27
CA ILE A 128 -3.04 -10.38 -10.71
C ILE A 128 -3.18 -10.11 -9.21
N VAL A 129 -4.27 -9.45 -8.78
CA VAL A 129 -4.51 -9.14 -7.37
C VAL A 129 -4.80 -10.40 -6.55
N ILE A 130 -5.45 -11.42 -7.15
CA ILE A 130 -5.64 -12.73 -6.50
C ILE A 130 -4.27 -13.36 -6.16
N LYS A 131 -3.35 -13.43 -7.14
CA LYS A 131 -1.99 -13.95 -6.92
C LYS A 131 -1.21 -13.14 -5.89
N PHE A 132 -1.41 -11.82 -5.87
CA PHE A 132 -0.84 -10.96 -4.84
C PHE A 132 -1.32 -11.35 -3.42
N LEU A 133 -2.62 -11.58 -3.25
CA LEU A 133 -3.24 -11.97 -1.98
C LEU A 133 -2.97 -13.44 -1.57
N GLU A 134 -2.28 -14.22 -2.41
CA GLU A 134 -1.72 -15.51 -1.99
C GLU A 134 -0.44 -15.34 -1.17
N LYS A 135 0.28 -14.23 -1.35
CA LYS A 135 1.60 -13.98 -0.75
C LYS A 135 1.61 -12.82 0.25
N VAL A 136 0.73 -11.84 0.08
CA VAL A 136 0.69 -10.63 0.90
C VAL A 136 -0.65 -10.54 1.63
N SER A 137 -0.58 -10.39 2.95
CA SER A 137 -1.77 -10.22 3.78
C SER A 137 -2.29 -8.79 3.73
N CYS A 138 -3.61 -8.64 3.74
CA CYS A 138 -4.30 -7.37 3.72
C CYS A 138 -5.21 -7.24 4.96
N PHE A 139 -5.19 -6.06 5.59
CA PHE A 139 -5.88 -5.76 6.84
C PHE A 139 -6.60 -4.41 6.75
N GLU A 140 -7.46 -4.13 7.72
CA GLU A 140 -7.86 -2.76 8.04
C GLU A 140 -7.02 -2.26 9.23
N LEU A 141 -6.47 -1.05 9.11
CA LEU A 141 -5.82 -0.34 10.19
C LEU A 141 -6.71 0.83 10.60
N TYR A 142 -7.28 0.71 11.79
CA TYR A 142 -7.95 1.79 12.48
C TYR A 142 -6.88 2.53 13.26
N PHE A 143 -6.70 3.82 13.02
CA PHE A 143 -5.65 4.58 13.69
C PHE A 143 -6.13 5.97 14.11
N ARG A 144 -5.66 6.35 15.30
CA ARG A 144 -5.71 7.73 15.79
C ARG A 144 -4.62 8.56 15.12
N LYS A 145 -4.72 9.89 15.19
CA LYS A 145 -3.76 10.81 14.56
C LYS A 145 -2.45 10.93 15.36
N ASP A 146 -1.78 9.80 15.61
CA ASP A 146 -0.45 9.73 16.22
C ASP A 146 0.32 8.49 15.75
N ASP A 147 1.51 8.27 16.28
CA ASP A 147 2.45 7.23 15.85
C ASP A 147 2.24 5.85 16.51
N SER A 148 1.20 5.66 17.33
CA SER A 148 0.92 4.39 18.04
C SER A 148 0.73 3.20 17.11
N PHE A 149 0.27 3.43 15.87
CA PHE A 149 0.12 2.39 14.86
C PHE A 149 1.47 1.72 14.52
N TRP A 150 2.58 2.44 14.67
CA TRP A 150 3.91 1.97 14.27
C TRP A 150 4.34 0.71 15.01
N ASP A 151 3.89 0.54 16.25
CA ASP A 151 4.23 -0.59 17.10
C ASP A 151 3.36 -1.83 16.80
N LEU A 152 2.26 -1.66 16.05
CA LEU A 152 1.34 -2.74 15.66
C LEU A 152 1.66 -3.36 14.28
N ILE A 153 2.52 -2.73 13.48
CA ILE A 153 2.76 -3.08 12.05
C ILE A 153 4.18 -3.58 11.75
#